data_AF-A0A946VVB8-F1
#
_entry.id   AF-A0A946VVB8-F1
#
_cell.length_a   1.000
_cell.length_b   1.000
_cell.length_c   1.000
_cell.angle_alpha   90.00
_cell.angle_beta   90.00
_cell.angle_gamma   90.00
#
_symmetry.space_group_name_H-M   'P 1'
#
loop_
_entity.id
_entity.type
_entity.pdbx_description
1 polymer ?
#
loop_
_entity_poly.entity_id
_entity_poly.type
_entity_poly.pdbx_seq_one_letter_code
_entity_poly.pdbx_strand_id
1 'polypeptide(L)'
;MRALQRTFFSALTVVLLAVSQVACTSTRLPPYEATYTTKLRGIKIKGVRKFEPIGENSYRISWTARALWMKLNEWSEFEIVDDKVRPISYHYTRKGLGT
;
A
#
# COMPACT_ATOMS: atom_id res chain seq x y z
N MET A 1 -20.54 -6.43 50.64
CA MET A 1 -20.34 -5.28 49.74
C MET A 1 -19.02 -5.33 48.95
N ARG A 2 -17.86 -5.69 49.52
CA ARG A 2 -16.56 -5.74 48.80
C ARG A 2 -16.48 -6.74 47.62
N ALA A 3 -17.17 -7.88 47.69
CA ALA A 3 -17.15 -8.90 46.63
C ALA A 3 -17.89 -8.45 45.36
N LEU A 4 -19.03 -7.76 45.51
CA LEU A 4 -19.81 -7.18 44.41
C LEU A 4 -19.01 -6.10 43.69
N GLN A 5 -18.29 -5.26 44.44
CA GLN A 5 -17.43 -4.22 43.88
C GLN A 5 -16.28 -4.81 43.03
N ARG A 6 -15.68 -5.93 43.45
CA ARG A 6 -14.64 -6.66 42.71
C ARG A 6 -15.14 -7.23 41.38
N THR A 7 -16.35 -7.78 41.34
CA THR A 7 -16.95 -8.30 40.09
C THR A 7 -17.29 -7.16 39.13
N PHE A 8 -17.75 -6.01 39.63
CA PHE A 8 -17.96 -4.81 38.82
C PHE A 8 -16.65 -4.28 38.20
N PHE A 9 -15.57 -4.17 38.98
CA PHE A 9 -14.26 -3.74 38.45
C PHE A 9 -13.70 -4.72 37.41
N SER A 10 -13.85 -6.03 37.62
CA SER A 10 -13.38 -7.04 36.66
C SER A 10 -14.18 -6.98 35.34
N ALA A 11 -15.50 -6.86 35.42
CA ALA A 11 -16.36 -6.72 34.24
C ALA A 11 -16.03 -5.45 33.44
N LEU A 12 -15.80 -4.33 34.13
CA LEU A 12 -15.38 -3.07 33.50
C LEU A 12 -14.03 -3.22 32.77
N THR A 13 -13.08 -3.94 33.37
CA THR A 13 -11.76 -4.16 32.77
C THR A 13 -11.84 -5.03 31.52
N VAL A 14 -12.67 -6.09 31.54
CA VAL A 14 -12.91 -6.96 30.37
C VAL A 14 -13.58 -6.18 29.23
N VAL A 15 -14.55 -5.32 29.55
CA VAL A 15 -15.20 -4.45 28.56
C VAL A 15 -14.20 -3.46 27.96
N LEU A 16 -13.36 -2.81 28.78
CA LEU A 16 -12.32 -1.90 28.28
C LEU A 16 -11.32 -2.61 27.35
N LEU A 17 -10.89 -3.82 27.71
CA LEU A 17 -9.99 -4.62 26.87
C LEU A 17 -10.65 -5.01 25.54
N ALA A 18 -11.92 -5.41 25.55
CA ALA A 18 -12.66 -5.74 24.33
C ALA A 18 -12.82 -4.52 23.40
N VAL A 19 -13.13 -3.34 23.94
CA VAL A 19 -13.26 -2.11 23.15
C VAL A 19 -11.92 -1.66 22.57
N SER A 20 -10.81 -1.87 23.29
CA SER A 20 -9.46 -1.49 22.82
C SER A 20 -9.02 -2.23 21.53
N GLN A 21 -9.54 -3.43 21.28
CA GLN A 21 -9.19 -4.21 20.09
C GLN A 21 -9.93 -3.74 18.82
N VAL A 22 -11.06 -3.05 18.96
CA VAL A 22 -11.85 -2.53 17.81
C VAL A 22 -11.16 -1.32 17.17
N ALA A 23 -10.23 -0.67 17.88
CA ALA A 23 -9.49 0.50 17.38
C ALA A 23 -8.34 0.16 16.43
N CYS A 24 -7.98 -1.13 16.25
CA CYS A 24 -6.97 -1.54 15.29
C CYS A 24 -7.61 -1.69 13.90
N THR A 25 -8.01 -0.56 13.29
CA THR A 25 -8.46 -0.55 11.89
C THR A 25 -7.28 -0.19 11.00
N SER A 26 -6.89 -1.13 10.13
CA SER A 26 -5.91 -0.88 9.07
C SER A 26 -6.40 0.28 8.21
N THR A 27 -5.71 1.42 8.30
CA THR A 27 -6.07 2.60 7.51
C THR A 27 -5.68 2.33 6.07
N ARG A 28 -6.65 2.32 5.15
CA ARG A 28 -6.37 2.16 3.71
C ARG A 28 -5.38 3.23 3.28
N LEU A 29 -4.30 2.82 2.61
CA LEU A 29 -3.30 3.75 2.09
C LEU A 29 -4.01 4.69 1.08
N PRO A 30 -3.92 6.02 1.23
CA PRO A 30 -4.52 6.92 0.26
C PRO A 30 -3.78 6.82 -1.08
N PRO A 31 -4.45 7.14 -2.21
CA PRO A 31 -3.78 7.25 -3.50
C PRO A 31 -2.61 8.23 -3.41
N TYR A 32 -1.50 7.89 -4.07
CA TYR A 32 -0.35 8.79 -4.11
C TYR A 32 0.35 8.77 -5.47
N GLU A 33 1.08 9.86 -5.73
CA GLU A 33 2.00 9.98 -6.85
C GLU A 33 3.35 10.47 -6.34
N ALA A 34 4.41 9.74 -6.68
CA ALA A 34 5.78 10.07 -6.31
C ALA A 34 6.64 10.24 -7.56
N THR A 35 7.36 11.35 -7.64
CA THR A 35 8.32 11.62 -8.72
C THR A 35 9.74 11.34 -8.24
N TYR A 36 10.45 10.49 -8.96
CA TYR A 36 11.85 10.16 -8.73
C TYR A 36 12.72 10.74 -9.85
N THR A 37 13.92 11.20 -9.51
CA THR A 37 14.90 11.62 -10.51
C THR A 37 16.24 11.00 -10.21
N THR A 38 16.94 10.56 -11.27
CA THR A 38 18.29 10.01 -11.16
C THR A 38 19.12 10.39 -12.39
N LYS A 39 20.43 10.12 -12.34
CA LYS A 39 21.34 10.26 -13.49
C LYS A 39 22.00 8.91 -13.75
N LEU A 40 21.89 8.39 -14.97
CA LEU A 40 22.54 7.17 -15.41
C LEU A 40 23.48 7.51 -16.57
N ARG A 41 24.80 7.28 -16.41
CA ARG A 41 25.81 7.59 -17.45
C ARG A 41 25.67 9.02 -18.02
N GLY A 42 25.42 10.00 -17.14
CA GLY A 42 25.22 11.40 -17.53
C GLY A 42 23.81 11.76 -18.05
N ILE A 43 22.95 10.78 -18.31
CA ILE A 43 21.58 11.00 -18.80
C ILE A 43 20.64 11.15 -17.59
N LYS A 44 19.91 12.27 -17.52
CA LYS A 44 18.86 12.48 -16.52
C LYS A 44 17.65 11.60 -16.83
N ILE A 45 17.19 10.87 -15.81
CA ILE A 45 16.01 10.01 -15.88
C ILE A 45 14.98 10.55 -14.89
N LYS A 46 13.73 10.67 -15.34
CA LYS A 46 12.59 10.99 -14.48
C LYS A 46 11.67 9.77 -14.43
N GLY A 47 11.31 9.34 -13.23
CA GLY A 47 10.34 8.30 -12.96
C GLY A 47 9.13 8.85 -12.21
N VAL A 48 7.95 8.32 -12.49
CA VAL A 48 6.71 8.59 -11.75
C VAL A 48 6.13 7.27 -11.29
N ARG A 49 5.96 7.11 -9.98
CA ARG A 49 5.29 5.97 -9.35
C ARG A 49 3.91 6.41 -8.86
N LYS A 50 2.88 5.64 -9.15
CA LYS A 50 1.52 5.89 -8.67
C LYS A 50 0.97 4.68 -7.95
N PHE A 51 0.16 4.95 -6.94
CA PHE A 51 -0.66 3.96 -6.26
C PHE A 51 -2.09 4.45 -6.25
N GLU A 52 -3.00 3.60 -6.71
CA GLU A 52 -4.41 3.94 -6.87
C GLU A 52 -5.31 2.74 -6.54
N PRO A 53 -6.43 2.95 -5.83
CA PRO A 53 -7.47 1.94 -5.72
C PRO A 53 -8.17 1.78 -7.06
N ILE A 54 -8.43 0.54 -7.45
CA ILE A 54 -9.20 0.18 -8.66
C ILE A 54 -10.50 -0.58 -8.32
N GLY A 55 -10.73 -0.86 -7.04
CA GLY A 55 -11.92 -1.51 -6.50
C GLY A 55 -11.94 -1.42 -4.97
N GLU A 56 -12.86 -2.11 -4.32
CA GLU A 56 -13.05 -2.04 -2.86
C GLU A 56 -11.81 -2.52 -2.08
N ASN A 57 -11.21 -3.63 -2.51
CA ASN A 57 -9.99 -4.19 -1.96
C ASN A 57 -8.93 -4.44 -3.05
N SER A 58 -9.10 -3.84 -4.23
CA SER A 58 -8.21 -4.01 -5.38
C SER A 58 -7.43 -2.71 -5.64
N TYR A 59 -6.14 -2.85 -5.93
CA TYR A 59 -5.21 -1.74 -6.06
C TYR A 59 -4.35 -1.94 -7.30
N ARG A 60 -3.92 -0.82 -7.89
CA ARG A 60 -2.91 -0.78 -8.93
C ARG A 60 -1.72 0.05 -8.44
N ILE A 61 -0.53 -0.50 -8.64
CA ILE A 61 0.73 0.24 -8.50
C ILE A 61 1.36 0.34 -9.88
N SER A 62 1.72 1.55 -10.30
CA SER A 62 2.33 1.79 -11.60
C SER A 62 3.64 2.56 -11.48
N TRP A 63 4.55 2.31 -12.40
CA TRP A 63 5.82 2.99 -12.53
C TRP A 63 6.09 3.30 -14.00
N THR A 64 6.27 4.58 -14.30
CA THR A 64 6.74 5.03 -15.60
C THR A 64 8.08 5.71 -15.45
N ALA A 65 9.00 5.50 -16.38
CA ALA A 65 10.23 6.28 -16.44
C ALA A 65 10.56 6.66 -17.87
N ARG A 66 11.12 7.86 -18.06
CA ARG A 66 11.52 8.37 -19.37
C ARG A 66 12.90 9.01 -19.30
N ALA A 67 13.70 8.71 -20.32
CA ALA A 67 14.98 9.35 -20.63
C ALA A 67 15.04 9.63 -22.15
N LEU A 68 16.16 10.19 -22.63
CA LEU A 68 16.33 10.63 -24.03
C LEU A 68 15.96 9.55 -25.06
N TRP A 69 16.43 8.31 -24.86
CA TRP A 69 16.20 7.17 -25.75
C TRP A 69 15.57 5.97 -25.05
N MET A 70 15.00 6.16 -23.85
CA MET A 70 14.44 5.07 -23.05
C MET A 70 13.07 5.41 -22.48
N LYS A 71 12.22 4.40 -22.45
CA LYS A 71 10.91 4.42 -21.78
C LYS A 71 10.72 3.12 -21.01
N LEU A 72 10.30 3.25 -19.76
CA LEU A 72 9.83 2.17 -18.91
C LEU A 72 8.35 2.39 -18.62
N ASN A 73 7.57 1.32 -18.71
CA ASN A 73 6.21 1.25 -18.19
C ASN A 73 6.05 -0.08 -17.46
N GLU A 74 5.69 -0.01 -16.19
CA GLU A 74 5.50 -1.15 -15.33
C GLU A 74 4.25 -0.92 -14.50
N TRP A 75 3.44 -1.95 -14.31
CA TRP A 75 2.33 -1.89 -13.36
C TRP A 75 1.97 -3.27 -12.85
N SER A 76 1.41 -3.29 -11.64
CA SER A 76 0.89 -4.49 -11.01
C SER A 76 -0.46 -4.19 -10.40
N GLU A 77 -1.36 -5.15 -10.53
CA GLU A 77 -2.63 -5.17 -9.83
C GLU A 77 -2.62 -6.27 -8.80
N PHE A 78 -3.19 -5.97 -7.65
CA PHE A 78 -3.33 -6.90 -6.55
C PHE A 78 -4.56 -6.55 -5.74
N GLU A 79 -4.98 -7.48 -4.93
CA GLU A 79 -6.05 -7.29 -3.95
C GLU A 79 -5.60 -7.68 -2.56
N ILE A 80 -6.33 -7.19 -1.56
CA ILE A 80 -6.13 -7.55 -0.16
C ILE A 80 -7.28 -8.45 0.27
N VAL A 81 -6.95 -9.69 0.63
CA VAL A 81 -7.89 -10.70 1.15
C VAL A 81 -7.30 -11.27 2.43
N ASP A 82 -8.05 -11.24 3.53
CA ASP A 82 -7.59 -11.69 4.85
C ASP A 82 -6.24 -11.08 5.26
N ASP A 83 -6.09 -9.76 5.06
CA ASP A 83 -4.85 -8.99 5.29
C ASP A 83 -3.62 -9.47 4.52
N LYS A 84 -3.81 -10.28 3.47
CA LYS A 84 -2.75 -10.76 2.58
C LYS A 84 -2.88 -10.15 1.20
N VAL A 85 -1.73 -9.84 0.60
CA VAL A 85 -1.66 -9.40 -0.79
C VAL A 85 -1.82 -10.61 -1.71
N ARG A 86 -2.86 -10.59 -2.55
CA ARG A 86 -3.08 -11.56 -3.63
C ARG A 86 -2.80 -10.88 -4.97
N PRO A 87 -1.82 -11.34 -5.76
CA PRO A 87 -1.51 -10.75 -7.05
C PRO A 87 -2.60 -11.08 -8.08
N ILE A 88 -2.94 -10.11 -8.93
CA ILE A 88 -3.87 -10.28 -10.05
C ILE A 88 -3.09 -10.31 -11.36
N SER A 89 -2.27 -9.28 -11.60
CA SER A 89 -1.53 -9.14 -12.85
C SER A 89 -0.23 -8.34 -12.65
N TYR A 90 0.72 -8.59 -13.55
CA TYR A 90 1.98 -7.85 -13.64
C TYR A 90 2.33 -7.63 -15.10
N HIS A 91 2.62 -6.38 -15.44
CA HIS A 91 2.97 -5.99 -16.80
C HIS A 91 4.20 -5.10 -16.78
N TYR A 92 5.13 -5.42 -17.67
CA TYR A 92 6.37 -4.69 -17.83
C TYR A 92 6.63 -4.47 -19.32
N THR A 93 7.02 -3.25 -19.67
CA THR A 93 7.48 -2.91 -21.01
C THR A 93 8.59 -1.90 -20.90
N ARG A 94 9.74 -2.24 -21.49
CA ARG A 94 10.87 -1.34 -21.63
C ARG A 94 11.22 -1.19 -23.10
N LYS A 95 11.43 0.05 -23.54
CA LYS A 95 11.89 0.41 -24.89
C LYS A 95 13.12 1.29 -24.77
N GLY A 96 14.12 1.08 -25.61
CA GLY A 96 15.34 1.89 -25.65
C GLY A 96 16.63 1.09 -25.58
N LEU A 97 17.77 1.80 -25.65
CA LEU A 97 19.11 1.22 -25.65
C LEU A 97 19.55 0.79 -24.23
N GLY A 98 20.01 -0.46 -24.12
CA GLY A 98 20.43 -1.12 -22.88
C GLY A 98 19.60 -2.37 -22.62
N THR A 99 20.20 -3.48 -22.21
CA THR A 99 19.53 -4.70 -21.72
C THR A 99 19.11 -4.55 -20.26
#